data_AF-A0A6A3BRY7-F1
#
_entry.id   AF-A0A6A3BRY7-F1
#
_cell.length_a   1.000
_cell.length_b   1.000
_cell.length_c   1.000
_cell.angle_alpha   90.00
_cell.angle_beta   90.00
_cell.angle_gamma   90.00
#
_symmetry.space_group_name_H-M   'P 1'
#
loop_
_entity.id
_entity.type
_entity.pdbx_description
1 polymer ?
#
loop_
_entity_poly.entity_id
_entity_poly.type
_entity_poly.pdbx_seq_one_letter_code
_entity_poly.pdbx_strand_id
1 'polypeptide(L)'
;MVVNLEFVKAIVTASEVLILDPLQHEVLQFVDKLIQQFPHKSAFKTTIDASESEIRVPTPVPEPMEGFRCELPFEFQVLEIALEVVCSFLDRKVTDLEMGSYPVLDELARNVSTKNLEHVRSVKSNLTHLLARVQKVRDEIEHLLDDNEDMAHLYLTRKQVHNLQLESLSRDEFSNTICNHPPRLPRLGSNRSEFDQPLFRRQQRRGLGDVARGLFRAVGSNA
;
A
#
# COMPACT_ATOMS: atom_id res chain seq x y z
N MET A 1 -0.32 -2.49 1.27
CA MET A 1 -1.65 -1.94 0.92
C MET A 1 -2.14 -2.69 -0.30
N VAL A 2 -3.42 -3.07 -0.33
CA VAL A 2 -4.04 -3.67 -1.53
C VAL A 2 -4.81 -2.57 -2.25
N VAL A 3 -4.58 -2.42 -3.56
CA VAL A 3 -5.27 -1.47 -4.43
C VAL A 3 -6.13 -2.27 -5.40
N ASN A 4 -7.45 -2.02 -5.38
CA ASN A 4 -8.43 -2.69 -6.24
C ASN A 4 -9.34 -1.62 -6.87
N LEU A 5 -8.81 -0.89 -7.84
CA LEU A 5 -9.49 0.23 -8.49
C LEU A 5 -9.75 -0.13 -9.95
N GLU A 6 -10.99 -0.51 -10.25
CA GLU A 6 -11.41 -0.79 -11.63
C GLU A 6 -10.57 -1.93 -12.27
N PHE A 7 -9.82 -1.67 -13.36
CA PHE A 7 -8.86 -2.61 -13.96
C PHE A 7 -7.50 -2.66 -13.23
N VAL A 8 -7.20 -1.72 -12.34
CA VAL A 8 -5.94 -1.70 -11.58
C VAL A 8 -6.09 -2.54 -10.31
N LYS A 9 -5.39 -3.68 -10.28
CA LYS A 9 -5.30 -4.55 -9.12
C LYS A 9 -3.83 -4.74 -8.75
N ALA A 10 -3.43 -4.29 -7.57
CA ALA A 10 -2.05 -4.33 -7.15
C ALA A 10 -1.87 -4.49 -5.64
N ILE A 11 -0.73 -5.04 -5.25
CA ILE A 11 -0.22 -5.01 -3.87
C ILE A 11 0.94 -4.03 -3.83
N VAL A 12 0.80 -3.00 -3.01
CA VAL A 12 1.80 -1.95 -2.81
C VAL A 12 2.51 -2.21 -1.49
N THR A 13 3.84 -2.24 -1.50
CA THR A 13 4.68 -2.25 -0.30
C THR A 13 5.33 -0.87 -0.10
N ALA A 14 6.26 -0.74 0.83
CA ALA A 14 7.00 0.50 1.06
C ALA A 14 8.01 0.83 -0.06
N SER A 15 8.31 -0.10 -0.97
CA SER A 15 9.34 0.10 -2.00
C SER A 15 9.07 -0.59 -3.34
N GLU A 16 8.07 -1.46 -3.43
CA GLU A 16 7.74 -2.20 -4.65
C GLU A 16 6.22 -2.31 -4.84
N VAL A 17 5.81 -2.56 -6.10
CA VAL A 17 4.42 -2.78 -6.49
C VAL A 17 4.32 -4.10 -7.24
N LEU A 18 3.41 -4.96 -6.81
CA LEU A 18 3.05 -6.20 -7.51
C LEU A 18 1.72 -5.99 -8.23
N ILE A 19 1.71 -6.03 -9.55
CA ILE A 19 0.52 -5.76 -10.39
C ILE A 19 -0.05 -7.09 -10.88
N LEU A 20 -1.36 -7.25 -10.77
CA LEU A 20 -2.07 -8.38 -11.36
C LEU A 20 -2.30 -8.11 -12.86
N ASP A 21 -1.99 -9.11 -13.69
CA ASP A 21 -2.18 -9.08 -15.15
C ASP A 21 -1.62 -7.81 -15.86
N PRO A 22 -0.32 -7.49 -15.71
CA PRO A 22 0.27 -6.23 -16.21
C PRO A 22 0.29 -6.09 -17.73
N LEU A 23 -0.02 -7.15 -18.49
CA LEU A 23 -0.07 -7.14 -19.96
C LEU A 23 -1.45 -6.79 -20.51
N GLN A 24 -2.47 -6.62 -19.65
CA GLN A 24 -3.79 -6.17 -20.08
C GLN A 24 -3.73 -4.73 -20.58
N HIS A 25 -4.38 -4.46 -21.72
CA HIS A 25 -4.27 -3.20 -22.44
C HIS A 25 -4.61 -1.98 -21.58
N GLU A 26 -5.66 -2.08 -20.77
CA GLU A 26 -6.11 -1.03 -19.86
C GLU A 26 -5.09 -0.74 -18.74
N VAL A 27 -4.34 -1.76 -18.31
CA VAL A 27 -3.35 -1.67 -17.22
C VAL A 27 -2.02 -1.10 -17.71
N LEU A 28 -1.72 -1.15 -19.02
CA LEU A 28 -0.44 -0.69 -19.57
C LEU A 28 -0.15 0.78 -19.24
N GLN A 29 -1.14 1.66 -19.31
CA GLN A 29 -0.96 3.09 -18.97
C GLN A 29 -0.50 3.27 -17.52
N PHE A 30 -0.98 2.42 -16.61
CA PHE A 30 -0.55 2.41 -15.21
C PHE A 30 0.89 1.93 -15.07
N VAL A 31 1.25 0.83 -15.75
CA VAL A 31 2.61 0.27 -15.75
C VAL A 31 3.62 1.29 -16.31
N ASP A 32 3.32 1.91 -17.45
CA ASP A 32 4.22 2.87 -18.11
C ASP A 32 4.50 4.07 -17.20
N LYS A 33 3.46 4.60 -16.54
CA LYS A 33 3.62 5.69 -15.58
C LYS A 33 4.45 5.28 -14.36
N LEU A 34 4.27 4.07 -13.83
CA LEU A 34 5.10 3.58 -12.73
C LEU A 34 6.57 3.46 -13.15
N ILE A 35 6.86 2.93 -14.35
CA ILE A 35 8.24 2.83 -14.85
C ILE A 35 8.86 4.21 -15.07
N GLN A 36 8.08 5.18 -15.54
CA GLN A 36 8.53 6.55 -15.75
C GLN A 36 8.82 7.28 -14.42
N GLN A 37 7.95 7.11 -13.43
CA GLN A 37 8.06 7.76 -12.12
C GLN A 37 9.10 7.08 -11.21
N PHE A 38 9.26 5.77 -11.35
CA PHE A 38 10.24 4.97 -10.63
C PHE A 38 11.17 4.25 -11.61
N PRO A 39 12.05 4.98 -12.32
CA PRO A 39 13.07 4.33 -13.11
C PRO A 39 13.87 3.46 -12.16
N HIS A 40 13.88 2.15 -12.41
CA HIS A 40 14.71 1.25 -11.62
C HIS A 40 16.11 1.85 -11.58
N LYS A 41 16.62 2.13 -10.37
CA LYS A 41 18.06 2.33 -10.15
C LYS A 41 18.70 1.00 -10.50
N SER A 42 18.88 0.76 -11.79
CA SER A 42 19.52 -0.44 -12.27
C SER A 42 20.94 -0.38 -11.73
N ALA A 43 21.22 -1.27 -10.78
CA ALA A 43 22.57 -1.68 -10.48
C ALA A 43 23.12 -2.42 -11.71
N PHE A 44 23.35 -1.71 -12.81
CA PHE A 44 24.26 -2.16 -13.85
C PHE A 44 25.67 -1.97 -13.30
N LYS A 45 26.08 -2.95 -12.49
CA LYS A 45 27.48 -3.20 -12.19
C LYS A 45 28.08 -3.91 -13.41
N THR A 46 28.31 -3.17 -14.49
CA THR A 46 29.29 -3.60 -15.49
C THR A 46 30.65 -3.16 -14.99
N THR A 47 31.23 -3.97 -14.11
CA THR A 47 32.67 -4.14 -14.09
C THR A 47 33.10 -4.55 -15.50
N ILE A 48 33.76 -3.65 -16.23
CA ILE A 48 34.90 -3.90 -17.13
C ILE A 48 35.55 -2.54 -17.39
N ASP A 49 36.76 -2.45 -16.86
CA ASP A 49 37.97 -1.76 -17.31
C ASP A 49 38.12 -0.23 -17.33
N ALA A 50 39.24 0.12 -16.71
CA ALA A 50 39.89 1.40 -16.67
C ALA A 50 40.27 1.91 -18.06
N SER A 51 39.99 3.18 -18.30
CA SER A 51 40.91 4.04 -19.06
C SER A 51 40.68 5.49 -18.62
N GLU A 52 41.74 6.11 -18.12
CA GLU A 52 41.85 7.54 -17.88
C GLU A 52 41.67 8.30 -19.20
N SER A 53 40.98 9.45 -19.16
CA SER A 53 41.35 10.69 -19.87
C SER A 53 40.31 11.80 -19.63
N GLU A 54 40.68 12.67 -18.70
CA GLU A 54 40.55 14.14 -18.69
C GLU A 54 39.39 14.89 -19.38
N ILE A 55 38.69 15.66 -18.53
CA ILE A 55 38.27 17.07 -18.68
C ILE A 55 37.18 17.39 -19.72
N ARG A 56 35.95 17.57 -19.24
CA ARG A 56 35.10 18.68 -19.73
C ARG A 56 34.20 19.27 -18.64
N VAL A 57 34.38 20.58 -18.49
CA VAL A 57 33.77 21.59 -17.61
C VAL A 57 32.25 21.40 -17.33
N PRO A 58 31.78 21.55 -16.07
CA PRO A 58 30.36 21.64 -15.75
C PRO A 58 29.87 23.09 -15.86
N THR A 59 28.92 23.35 -16.74
CA THR A 59 28.11 24.57 -16.71
C THR A 59 26.78 24.27 -16.00
N PRO A 60 26.45 24.96 -14.90
CA PRO A 60 25.22 24.74 -14.15
C PRO A 60 24.12 25.69 -14.63
N VAL A 61 23.09 25.16 -15.27
CA VAL A 61 21.77 25.82 -15.31
C VAL A 61 20.69 24.75 -15.15
N PRO A 62 20.22 24.47 -13.93
CA PRO A 62 18.93 23.87 -13.73
C PRO A 62 17.89 25.00 -13.83
N GLU A 63 17.13 25.03 -14.92
CA GLU A 63 15.86 25.75 -14.93
C GLU A 63 14.96 25.12 -13.85
N PRO A 64 14.46 25.88 -12.86
CA PRO A 64 13.54 25.36 -11.88
C PRO A 64 12.13 25.44 -12.46
N MET A 65 11.80 24.52 -13.36
CA MET A 65 10.43 24.30 -13.81
C MET A 65 10.10 22.82 -13.71
N GLU A 66 9.81 22.38 -12.49
CA GLU A 66 8.50 21.83 -12.15
C GLU A 66 8.46 21.64 -10.65
N GLY A 67 7.33 22.04 -10.06
CA GLY A 67 7.22 22.38 -8.65
C GLY A 67 7.80 21.33 -7.73
N PHE A 68 8.27 21.80 -6.57
CA PHE A 68 8.46 21.00 -5.37
C PHE A 68 7.21 20.13 -5.12
N ARG A 69 7.15 18.96 -5.75
CA ARG A 69 6.43 17.81 -5.23
C ARG A 69 7.16 17.55 -3.93
N CYS A 70 6.59 17.95 -2.78
CA CYS A 70 6.92 17.28 -1.54
C CYS A 70 6.75 15.79 -1.86
N GLU A 71 7.85 15.06 -2.04
CA GLU A 71 7.80 13.68 -2.50
C GLU A 71 6.92 12.92 -1.52
N LEU A 72 5.71 12.59 -1.95
CA LEU A 72 4.82 11.73 -1.19
C LEU A 72 5.58 10.43 -0.90
N PRO A 73 5.35 9.74 0.23
CA PRO A 73 5.90 8.42 0.43
C PRO A 73 5.53 7.49 -0.74
N PHE A 74 6.39 6.50 -1.02
CA PHE A 74 6.29 5.64 -2.20
C PHE A 74 4.87 5.07 -2.40
N GLU A 75 4.27 4.55 -1.33
CA GLU A 75 2.91 4.00 -1.35
C GLU A 75 1.84 4.97 -1.86
N PHE A 76 1.98 6.26 -1.57
CA PHE A 76 1.00 7.29 -1.91
C PHE A 76 1.25 7.84 -3.31
N GLN A 77 2.49 7.86 -3.80
CA GLN A 77 2.77 8.14 -5.21
C GLN A 77 2.16 7.06 -6.12
N VAL A 78 2.31 5.79 -5.75
CA VAL A 78 1.69 4.68 -6.48
C VAL A 78 0.16 4.81 -6.49
N LEU A 79 -0.43 5.16 -5.34
CA LEU A 79 -1.88 5.38 -5.23
C LEU A 79 -2.35 6.57 -6.07
N GLU A 80 -1.60 7.68 -6.08
CA GLU A 80 -1.87 8.86 -6.91
C GLU A 80 -1.90 8.47 -8.40
N ILE A 81 -0.89 7.76 -8.87
CA ILE A 81 -0.80 7.28 -10.26
C ILE A 81 -1.98 6.36 -10.60
N ALA A 82 -2.32 5.42 -9.70
CA ALA A 82 -3.44 4.49 -9.92
C ALA A 82 -4.76 5.25 -10.07
N LEU A 83 -5.05 6.16 -9.15
CA LEU A 83 -6.26 6.99 -9.19
C LEU A 83 -6.30 7.88 -10.44
N GLU A 84 -5.19 8.51 -10.77
CA GLU A 84 -5.10 9.38 -11.96
C GLU A 84 -5.42 8.59 -13.25
N VAL A 85 -4.86 7.39 -13.40
CA VAL A 85 -5.10 6.54 -14.58
C VAL A 85 -6.54 6.06 -14.65
N VAL A 86 -7.10 5.59 -13.54
CA VAL A 86 -8.48 5.08 -13.50
C VAL A 86 -9.48 6.21 -13.75
N CYS A 87 -9.33 7.37 -13.12
CA CYS A 87 -10.19 8.53 -13.35
C CYS A 87 -10.10 9.00 -14.81
N SER A 88 -8.88 9.16 -15.33
CA SER A 88 -8.67 9.55 -16.75
C SER A 88 -9.32 8.57 -17.72
N PHE A 89 -9.27 7.27 -17.42
CA PHE A 89 -9.92 6.26 -18.24
C PHE A 89 -11.45 6.40 -18.20
N LEU A 90 -12.04 6.56 -17.00
CA LEU A 90 -13.48 6.68 -16.86
C LEU A 90 -14.01 7.94 -17.54
N ASP A 91 -13.28 9.06 -17.42
CA ASP A 91 -13.60 10.31 -18.10
C ASP A 91 -13.61 10.14 -19.61
N ARG A 92 -12.60 9.48 -20.20
CA ARG A 92 -12.59 9.16 -21.63
C ARG A 92 -13.80 8.33 -22.03
N LYS A 93 -14.20 7.34 -21.21
CA LYS A 93 -15.42 6.55 -21.49
C LYS A 93 -16.69 7.36 -21.41
N VAL A 94 -16.76 8.37 -20.54
CA VAL A 94 -17.88 9.33 -20.52
C VAL A 94 -17.90 10.13 -21.81
N THR A 95 -16.76 10.72 -22.21
CA THR A 95 -16.66 11.50 -23.44
C THR A 95 -17.00 10.68 -24.69
N ASP A 96 -16.48 9.46 -24.82
CA ASP A 96 -16.80 8.55 -25.93
C ASP A 96 -18.31 8.27 -26.01
N LEU A 97 -18.93 8.02 -24.86
CA LEU A 97 -20.36 7.76 -24.77
C LEU A 97 -21.17 9.01 -25.15
N GLU A 98 -20.80 10.19 -24.64
CA GLU A 98 -21.46 11.46 -24.96
C GLU A 98 -21.41 11.73 -26.48
N MET A 99 -20.23 11.64 -27.08
CA MET A 99 -20.04 11.82 -28.52
C MET A 99 -20.91 10.86 -29.35
N GLY A 100 -21.03 9.60 -28.94
CA GLY A 100 -21.88 8.61 -29.60
C GLY A 100 -23.38 8.79 -29.34
N SER A 101 -23.76 9.42 -28.22
CA SER A 101 -25.15 9.53 -27.79
C SER A 101 -25.92 10.66 -28.47
N TYR A 102 -25.28 11.82 -28.68
CA TYR A 102 -25.96 12.98 -29.26
C TYR A 102 -26.59 12.71 -30.64
N PRO A 103 -25.90 12.05 -31.60
CA PRO A 103 -26.50 11.72 -32.90
C PRO A 103 -27.69 10.76 -32.78
N VAL A 104 -27.60 9.77 -31.88
CA VAL A 104 -28.66 8.78 -31.65
C VAL A 104 -29.92 9.45 -31.09
N LEU A 105 -29.75 10.42 -30.17
CA LEU A 105 -30.87 11.17 -29.60
C LEU A 105 -31.50 12.13 -30.61
N ASP A 106 -30.69 12.80 -31.44
CA ASP A 106 -31.18 13.65 -32.54
C ASP A 106 -31.98 12.84 -33.57
N GLU A 107 -31.46 11.68 -33.98
CA GLU A 107 -32.15 10.80 -34.91
C GLU A 107 -33.49 10.30 -34.34
N LEU A 108 -33.53 9.95 -33.05
CA LEU A 108 -34.78 9.57 -32.38
C LEU A 108 -35.79 10.73 -32.34
N ALA A 109 -35.33 11.96 -32.07
CA ALA A 109 -36.20 13.14 -32.02
C ALA A 109 -36.83 13.44 -33.39
N ARG A 110 -36.13 13.13 -34.49
CA ARG A 110 -36.63 13.25 -35.86
C ARG A 110 -37.57 12.12 -36.26
N ASN A 111 -37.31 10.90 -35.79
CA ASN A 111 -38.12 9.73 -36.14
C ASN A 111 -38.13 8.69 -35.01
N VAL A 112 -39.31 8.43 -34.46
CA VAL A 112 -39.52 7.36 -33.49
C VAL A 112 -39.77 6.04 -34.21
N SER A 113 -38.74 5.19 -34.25
CA SER A 113 -38.79 3.84 -34.83
C SER A 113 -38.25 2.80 -33.86
N THR A 114 -38.60 1.52 -34.05
CA THR A 114 -38.08 0.42 -33.21
C THR A 114 -36.55 0.37 -33.23
N LYS A 115 -35.95 0.56 -34.41
CA LYS A 115 -34.49 0.66 -34.58
C LYS A 115 -33.89 1.78 -33.73
N ASN A 116 -34.47 2.99 -33.76
CA ASN A 116 -33.93 4.13 -33.01
C ASN A 116 -34.08 3.94 -31.49
N LEU A 117 -35.18 3.32 -31.06
CA LEU A 117 -35.36 2.94 -29.65
C LEU A 117 -34.36 1.86 -29.20
N GLU A 118 -33.99 0.91 -30.07
CA GLU A 118 -32.92 -0.06 -29.79
C GLU A 118 -31.56 0.63 -29.64
N HIS A 119 -31.22 1.59 -30.49
CA HIS A 119 -30.00 2.38 -30.35
C HIS A 119 -29.98 3.17 -29.03
N VAL A 120 -31.07 3.83 -28.65
CA VAL A 120 -31.18 4.53 -27.36
C VAL A 120 -31.10 3.56 -26.18
N ARG A 121 -31.70 2.37 -26.29
CA ARG A 121 -31.58 1.34 -25.25
C ARG A 121 -30.14 0.88 -25.09
N SER A 122 -29.39 0.73 -26.19
CA SER A 122 -27.97 0.39 -26.17
C SER A 122 -27.15 1.49 -25.46
N VAL A 123 -27.36 2.76 -25.84
CA VAL A 123 -26.75 3.91 -25.17
C VAL A 123 -27.04 3.92 -23.66
N LYS A 124 -28.31 3.75 -23.27
CA LYS A 124 -28.73 3.68 -21.86
C LYS A 124 -28.05 2.52 -21.13
N SER A 125 -27.93 1.35 -21.76
CA SER A 125 -27.25 0.19 -21.18
C SER A 125 -25.79 0.52 -20.90
N ASN A 126 -25.09 1.10 -21.88
CA ASN A 126 -23.69 1.52 -21.74
C ASN A 126 -23.53 2.57 -20.63
N LEU A 127 -24.43 3.56 -20.56
CA LEU A 127 -24.45 4.56 -19.48
C LEU A 127 -24.61 3.90 -18.11
N THR A 128 -25.54 2.97 -17.99
CA THR A 128 -25.80 2.26 -16.72
C THR A 128 -24.57 1.46 -16.28
N HIS A 129 -23.92 0.78 -17.22
CA HIS A 129 -22.65 0.08 -16.95
C HIS A 129 -21.54 1.04 -16.52
N LEU A 130 -21.39 2.19 -17.18
CA LEU A 130 -20.39 3.18 -16.84
C LEU A 130 -20.63 3.80 -15.45
N LEU A 131 -21.88 4.13 -15.15
CA LEU A 131 -22.29 4.61 -13.82
C LEU A 131 -21.94 3.59 -12.74
N ALA A 132 -22.20 2.31 -12.96
CA ALA A 132 -21.84 1.27 -11.99
C ALA A 132 -20.32 1.17 -11.75
N ARG A 133 -19.49 1.41 -12.78
CA ARG A 133 -18.03 1.41 -12.64
C ARG A 133 -17.52 2.60 -11.85
N VAL A 134 -18.01 3.81 -12.13
CA VAL A 134 -17.70 5.03 -11.37
C VAL A 134 -18.14 4.90 -9.92
N GLN A 135 -19.35 4.38 -9.72
CA GLN A 135 -19.92 4.10 -8.41
C GLN A 135 -19.00 3.19 -7.60
N LYS A 136 -18.52 2.09 -8.18
CA LYS A 136 -17.56 1.20 -7.52
C LYS A 136 -16.27 1.93 -7.11
N VAL A 137 -15.69 2.75 -8.00
CA VAL A 137 -14.47 3.52 -7.65
C VAL A 137 -14.75 4.49 -6.49
N ARG A 138 -15.90 5.15 -6.48
CA ARG A 138 -16.31 6.01 -5.36
C ARG A 138 -16.41 5.22 -4.07
N ASP A 139 -17.08 4.06 -4.09
CA ASP A 139 -17.30 3.24 -2.90
C ASP A 139 -15.97 2.71 -2.33
N GLU A 140 -15.01 2.34 -3.18
CA GLU A 140 -13.66 1.92 -2.73
C GLU A 140 -12.88 3.09 -2.09
N ILE A 141 -13.03 4.32 -2.61
CA ILE A 141 -12.41 5.52 -2.03
C ILE A 141 -13.09 5.91 -0.71
N GLU A 142 -14.42 5.88 -0.65
CA GLU A 142 -15.21 6.15 0.55
C GLU A 142 -14.80 5.18 1.67
N HIS A 143 -14.79 3.88 1.36
CA HIS A 143 -14.38 2.85 2.32
C HIS A 143 -12.95 3.05 2.85
N LEU A 144 -12.02 3.49 1.99
CA LEU A 144 -10.65 3.81 2.39
C LEU A 144 -10.60 4.99 3.37
N LEU A 145 -11.47 5.99 3.19
CA LEU A 145 -11.48 7.24 3.96
C LEU A 145 -12.38 7.20 5.21
N ASP A 146 -13.20 6.16 5.37
CA ASP A 146 -14.17 6.05 6.45
C ASP A 146 -13.55 5.80 7.84
N ASP A 147 -12.36 5.17 7.92
CA ASP A 147 -11.68 4.85 9.18
C ASP A 147 -10.23 5.37 9.24
N ASN A 148 -9.95 6.16 10.28
CA ASN A 148 -8.61 6.69 10.56
C ASN A 148 -7.58 5.58 10.88
N GLU A 149 -8.00 4.44 11.44
CA GLU A 149 -7.13 3.31 11.73
C GLU A 149 -6.65 2.63 10.44
N ASP A 150 -7.55 2.39 9.49
CA ASP A 150 -7.23 1.87 8.16
C ASP A 150 -6.37 2.86 7.37
N MET A 151 -6.68 4.17 7.45
CA MET A 151 -5.84 5.21 6.86
C MET A 151 -4.42 5.24 7.45
N ALA A 152 -4.27 5.05 8.76
CA ALA A 152 -2.96 4.95 9.40
C ALA A 152 -2.19 3.71 8.90
N HIS A 153 -2.92 2.66 8.49
CA HIS A 153 -2.29 1.46 7.96
C HIS A 153 -1.66 1.62 6.58
N LEU A 154 -2.03 2.68 5.84
CA LEU A 154 -1.48 2.99 4.52
C LEU A 154 -0.05 3.52 4.57
N TYR A 155 0.43 4.04 5.70
CA TYR A 155 1.80 4.59 5.85
C TYR A 155 2.86 3.47 5.94
N LEU A 156 3.09 2.77 4.84
CA LEU A 156 3.99 1.62 4.73
C LEU A 156 5.47 2.00 4.90
N THR A 157 5.92 3.09 4.28
CA THR A 157 7.31 3.57 4.40
C THR A 157 7.67 3.82 5.86
N ARG A 158 6.76 4.48 6.60
CA ARG A 158 6.95 4.74 8.04
C ARG A 158 6.99 3.46 8.86
N LYS A 159 6.09 2.51 8.59
CA LYS A 159 6.06 1.21 9.28
C LYS A 159 7.33 0.40 9.01
N GLN A 160 7.84 0.42 7.79
CA GLN A 160 9.08 -0.28 7.45
C GLN A 160 10.27 0.28 8.24
N VAL A 161 10.42 1.61 8.31
CA VAL A 161 11.50 2.26 9.10
C VAL A 161 11.39 1.89 10.59
N HIS A 162 10.18 1.92 11.15
CA HIS A 162 9.96 1.56 12.54
C HIS A 162 10.30 0.08 12.83
N ASN A 163 9.91 -0.83 11.94
CA ASN A 163 10.21 -2.25 12.07
C ASN A 163 11.73 -2.51 12.03
N LEU A 164 12.45 -1.85 11.12
CA LEU A 164 13.92 -1.95 11.05
C LEU A 164 14.61 -1.48 12.34
N GLN A 165 14.10 -0.43 12.99
CA GLN A 165 14.63 0.05 14.27
C GLN A 165 14.42 -0.97 15.39
N LEU A 166 13.24 -1.60 15.48
CA LEU A 166 12.97 -2.66 16.46
C LEU A 166 13.84 -3.91 16.24
N GLU A 167 14.07 -4.28 14.98
CA GLU A 167 15.00 -5.36 14.63
C GLU A 167 16.44 -5.04 15.04
N SER A 168 16.87 -3.78 14.93
CA SER A 168 18.21 -3.38 15.39
C SER A 168 18.37 -3.43 16.91
N LEU A 169 17.35 -3.00 17.67
CA LEU A 169 17.37 -3.04 19.14
C LEU A 169 17.34 -4.47 19.69
N SER A 170 16.57 -5.36 19.06
CA SER A 170 16.56 -6.78 19.43
C SER A 170 17.89 -7.48 19.12
N ARG A 171 18.61 -7.07 18.07
CA ARG A 171 19.92 -7.64 17.72
C ARG A 171 21.02 -7.31 18.75
N ASP A 172 20.93 -6.16 19.42
CA ASP A 172 21.87 -5.75 20.47
C ASP A 172 21.62 -6.49 21.80
N GLU A 173 20.37 -6.85 22.13
CA GLU A 173 20.07 -7.65 23.34
C GLU A 173 20.61 -9.09 23.25
N PHE A 174 20.74 -9.66 22.05
CA PHE A 174 21.34 -10.99 21.86
C PHE A 174 22.87 -10.97 21.69
N SER A 175 23.47 -9.80 21.43
CA SER A 175 24.93 -9.68 21.27
C SER A 175 25.69 -9.46 22.59
N ASN A 176 24.99 -9.20 23.70
CA ASN A 176 25.61 -8.92 25.01
C ASN A 176 25.60 -10.09 26.02
N THR A 177 25.32 -11.33 25.59
CA THR A 177 25.34 -12.49 26.51
C THR A 177 26.29 -13.62 26.06
N ILE A 178 27.53 -13.30 25.71
CA ILE A 178 28.63 -14.29 25.72
C ILE A 178 29.89 -13.65 26.31
N CYS A 179 29.92 -13.51 27.63
CA CYS A 179 31.16 -13.47 28.41
C CYS A 179 31.30 -14.80 29.15
N ASN A 180 31.77 -15.83 28.44
CA ASN A 180 32.27 -17.05 29.04
C ASN A 180 33.65 -16.77 29.65
N HIS A 181 33.72 -16.48 30.95
CA HIS A 181 34.58 -17.15 31.93
C HIS A 181 34.63 -16.40 33.27
N PRO A 182 34.64 -17.11 34.42
CA PRO A 182 34.68 -16.50 35.74
C PRO A 182 36.14 -16.31 36.22
N PRO A 183 36.44 -15.24 36.98
CA PRO A 183 37.58 -15.28 37.90
C PRO A 183 37.13 -15.07 39.36
N ARG A 184 37.27 -16.16 40.10
CA ARG A 184 37.76 -16.33 41.48
C ARG A 184 37.58 -15.20 42.52
N LEU A 185 36.98 -15.63 43.64
CA LEU A 185 36.97 -15.00 44.97
C LEU A 185 38.31 -14.40 45.41
N PRO A 186 38.25 -13.35 46.24
CA PRO A 186 39.01 -13.34 47.50
C PRO A 186 38.09 -13.21 48.73
N ARG A 187 38.44 -13.99 49.76
CA ARG A 187 37.99 -13.85 51.15
C ARG A 187 38.60 -12.58 51.78
N LEU A 188 37.83 -11.87 52.60
CA LEU A 188 38.02 -11.62 54.05
C LEU A 188 37.18 -10.41 54.49
N GLY A 189 36.64 -10.45 55.73
CA GLY A 189 36.31 -9.24 56.48
C GLY A 189 34.95 -9.23 57.16
N SER A 190 34.97 -9.38 58.49
CA SER A 190 33.86 -9.37 59.44
C SER A 190 33.39 -7.94 59.78
N ASN A 191 32.09 -7.74 60.04
CA ASN A 191 31.53 -7.19 61.30
C ASN A 191 30.02 -6.80 61.16
N ARG A 192 29.17 -7.67 61.74
CA ARG A 192 28.14 -7.42 62.76
C ARG A 192 27.38 -6.08 62.84
N SER A 193 26.06 -6.14 62.62
CA SER A 193 24.95 -5.59 63.46
C SER A 193 23.63 -5.79 62.67
N GLU A 194 22.78 -6.78 62.99
CA GLU A 194 21.74 -6.79 64.04
C GLU A 194 20.73 -5.65 63.88
N PHE A 195 19.53 -5.95 63.33
CA PHE A 195 18.23 -5.43 63.76
C PHE A 195 17.08 -6.20 63.08
N ASP A 196 15.94 -6.22 63.77
CA ASP A 196 14.85 -7.20 63.81
C ASP A 196 13.97 -7.47 62.56
N GLN A 197 13.31 -8.64 62.63
CA GLN A 197 12.15 -9.14 61.85
C GLN A 197 10.85 -8.29 62.14
N PRO A 198 9.59 -8.63 61.70
CA PRO A 198 9.12 -9.81 60.96
C PRO A 198 7.98 -9.65 59.92
N LEU A 199 7.75 -10.77 59.21
CA LEU A 199 6.47 -11.35 58.76
C LEU A 199 5.36 -10.43 58.23
N PHE A 200 5.00 -10.60 56.95
CA PHE A 200 3.60 -10.90 56.61
C PHE A 200 3.45 -11.84 55.42
N ARG A 201 2.42 -12.65 55.59
CA ARG A 201 1.98 -13.87 54.92
C ARG A 201 1.01 -13.53 53.77
N ARG A 202 1.09 -14.29 52.67
CA ARG A 202 0.00 -14.81 51.79
C ARG A 202 0.50 -14.81 50.33
N GLN A 203 0.90 -15.94 49.76
CA GLN A 203 0.04 -17.03 49.27
C GLN A 203 -0.91 -16.57 48.16
N GLN A 204 -0.53 -16.79 46.91
CA GLN A 204 -1.43 -17.35 45.90
C GLN A 204 -0.60 -18.13 44.87
N ARG A 205 -0.99 -19.39 44.70
CA ARG A 205 -0.36 -20.43 43.89
C ARG A 205 -1.04 -20.48 42.51
N ARG A 206 -0.20 -20.73 41.49
CA ARG A 206 -0.36 -21.67 40.35
C ARG A 206 -1.26 -21.34 39.13
N GLY A 207 -0.67 -21.65 37.96
CA GLY A 207 -1.27 -22.21 36.73
C GLY A 207 -1.69 -21.14 35.72
N LEU A 208 -1.11 -20.94 34.54
CA LEU A 208 -0.49 -21.83 33.54
C LEU A 208 -1.50 -22.84 32.95
N GLY A 209 -1.99 -22.57 31.74
CA GLY A 209 -2.60 -23.55 30.84
C GLY A 209 -3.98 -23.20 30.29
N ASP A 210 -4.06 -23.20 28.96
CA ASP A 210 -5.22 -23.53 28.11
C ASP A 210 -6.24 -22.41 27.76
N VAL A 211 -6.25 -21.86 26.54
CA VAL A 211 -6.52 -22.44 25.20
C VAL A 211 -8.00 -22.39 24.84
N ALA A 212 -8.25 -21.73 23.70
CA ALA A 212 -9.38 -21.86 22.79
C ALA A 212 -10.79 -21.44 23.26
N ARG A 213 -11.16 -20.24 22.78
CA ARG A 213 -12.51 -19.88 22.33
C ARG A 213 -12.99 -20.86 21.25
N GLY A 214 -14.29 -21.18 21.24
CA GLY A 214 -14.90 -21.85 20.08
C GLY A 214 -16.24 -22.52 20.34
N LEU A 215 -17.22 -21.77 20.85
CA LEU A 215 -18.63 -22.16 20.85
C LEU A 215 -19.18 -22.08 19.42
N PHE A 216 -19.57 -23.20 18.82
CA PHE A 216 -20.57 -23.23 17.75
C PHE A 216 -21.49 -24.44 17.97
N ARG A 217 -22.71 -24.17 18.44
CA ARG A 217 -23.83 -25.11 18.45
C ARG A 217 -25.00 -24.52 17.67
N ALA A 218 -25.25 -25.17 16.54
CA ALA A 218 -26.49 -25.38 15.78
C ALA A 218 -27.79 -24.68 16.20
N VAL A 219 -28.41 -24.01 15.23
CA VAL A 219 -29.84 -24.04 14.82
C VAL A 219 -29.82 -23.64 13.32
N GLY A 220 -30.45 -24.25 12.32
CA GLY A 220 -31.66 -25.08 12.25
C GLY A 220 -32.66 -24.40 11.30
N SER A 221 -33.34 -25.21 10.46
CA SER A 221 -34.51 -24.91 9.61
C SER A 221 -34.29 -24.53 8.13
N ASN A 222 -34.18 -25.60 7.31
CA ASN A 222 -34.89 -25.68 6.03
C ASN A 222 -36.27 -26.29 6.29
N ALA A 223 -37.33 -25.54 6.03
CA ALA A 223 -38.66 -25.98 5.58
C ALA A 223 -39.49 -24.72 5.27
#